data_AF-A0A9X1QKK3-F1
#
_entry.id   AF-A0A9X1QKK3-F1
#
_cell.length_a   1.000
_cell.length_b   1.000
_cell.length_c   1.000
_cell.angle_alpha   90.00
_cell.angle_beta   90.00
_cell.angle_gamma   90.00
#
_symmetry.space_group_name_H-M   'P 1'
#
loop_
_entity.id
_entity.type
_entity.pdbx_description
1 polymer ?
#
loop_
_entity_poly.entity_id
_entity_poly.type
_entity_poly.pdbx_seq_one_letter_code
_entity_poly.pdbx_strand_id
1 'polypeptide(L)' 'MNDQPHPITPCCFCGKIDYSNADPSYLTVGTRSEVTKTWWCHIACFEERLPDLPEPWNVYDRDADAASNVH' A
#
# COMPACT_ATOMS: atom_id res chain seq x y z
N MET A 1 -14.74 4.63 -20.88
CA MET A 1 -13.41 4.77 -20.26
C MET A 1 -13.65 5.32 -18.87
N ASN A 2 -13.38 4.53 -17.83
CA ASN A 2 -13.59 4.96 -16.45
C ASN A 2 -12.49 5.96 -16.10
N ASP A 3 -12.85 7.24 -16.05
CA ASP A 3 -11.98 8.31 -15.56
C ASP A 3 -11.95 8.19 -14.03
N GLN A 4 -11.12 7.27 -13.52
CA GLN A 4 -10.85 7.20 -12.09
C GLN A 4 -10.11 8.49 -11.70
N PRO A 5 -10.52 9.20 -10.64
CA PRO A 5 -9.87 10.44 -10.24
C PRO A 5 -8.41 10.17 -9.90
N HIS A 6 -7.49 10.80 -10.64
CA HIS A 6 -6.06 10.68 -10.40
C HIS A 6 -5.69 11.32 -9.06
N PRO A 7 -4.81 10.70 -8.26
CA PRO A 7 -4.31 11.32 -7.03
C PRO A 7 -3.59 12.63 -7.33
N ILE A 8 -3.98 13.70 -6.63
CA ILE A 8 -3.29 15.01 -6.70
C ILE A 8 -2.12 15.14 -5.71
N THR A 9 -1.74 14.02 -5.08
CA THR A 9 -0.69 13.98 -4.06
C THR A 9 0.54 13.24 -4.56
N PRO A 10 1.76 13.67 -4.18
CA PRO A 10 2.99 12.96 -4.53
C PRO A 10 2.98 11.51 -4.08
N CYS A 11 3.56 10.61 -4.88
CA CYS A 11 3.85 9.24 -4.48
C CYS A 11 4.73 9.24 -3.22
N CYS A 12 4.33 8.49 -2.19
CA CYS A 12 5.06 8.44 -0.92
C CYS A 12 6.47 7.82 -1.00
N PHE A 13 6.79 7.12 -2.09
CA PHE A 13 8.11 6.53 -2.32
C PHE A 13 9.03 7.39 -3.18
N CYS A 14 8.55 7.90 -4.32
CA CYS A 14 9.39 8.61 -5.29
C CYS A 14 9.13 10.13 -5.38
N GLY A 15 8.10 10.65 -4.71
CA GLY A 15 7.77 12.07 -4.65
C GLY A 15 7.17 12.67 -5.93
N LYS A 16 6.91 11.86 -6.97
CA LYS A 16 6.29 12.32 -8.23
C LYS A 16 4.76 12.20 -8.17
N ILE A 17 4.05 13.11 -8.83
CA ILE A 17 2.56 13.13 -8.94
C ILE A 17 2.08 12.46 -10.24
N ASP A 18 2.99 11.98 -11.08
CA ASP A 18 2.63 11.46 -12.41
C ASP A 18 2.11 10.02 -12.35
N TYR A 19 0.78 9.87 -12.24
CA TYR A 19 0.05 8.59 -12.31
C TYR A 19 -0.49 8.29 -13.71
N SER A 20 -0.08 9.03 -14.75
CA SER A 20 -0.69 8.92 -16.10
C SER A 20 -0.55 7.54 -16.76
N ASN A 21 0.42 6.73 -16.31
CA ASN A 21 0.73 5.41 -16.88
C ASN A 21 0.81 4.30 -15.83
N ALA A 22 0.48 4.57 -14.57
CA ALA A 22 0.59 3.61 -13.48
C ALA A 22 -0.71 3.59 -12.70
N ASP A 23 -1.25 2.39 -12.45
CA ASP A 23 -2.43 2.23 -11.61
C ASP A 23 -2.17 2.89 -10.25
N PRO A 24 -2.96 3.91 -9.87
CA PRO A 24 -2.79 4.56 -8.60
C PRO A 24 -3.13 3.58 -7.48
N SER A 25 -2.16 3.36 -6.59
CA SER A 25 -2.31 2.52 -5.42
C SER A 25 -2.20 3.35 -4.15
N TYR A 26 -2.68 2.84 -3.03
CA TYR A 26 -2.57 3.52 -1.74
C TYR A 26 -2.05 2.56 -0.66
N LEU A 27 -1.24 3.10 0.24
CA LEU A 27 -0.70 2.41 1.41
C LEU A 27 -1.36 2.96 2.67
N THR A 28 -1.97 2.08 3.47
CA THR A 28 -2.49 2.42 4.79
C THR A 28 -1.60 1.82 5.87
N VAL A 29 -1.08 2.66 6.76
CA VAL A 29 -0.28 2.23 7.92
C VAL A 29 -1.07 2.53 9.18
N GLY A 30 -1.34 1.49 9.98
CA GLY A 30 -1.93 1.61 11.31
C GLY A 30 -0.86 1.57 12.40
N THR A 31 -1.01 2.39 13.43
CA THR A 31 -0.22 2.30 14.67
C THR A 31 -1.06 1.66 15.78
N ARG A 32 -0.38 1.15 16.83
CA ARG A 32 -1.04 0.64 18.05
C ARG A 32 -1.95 1.68 18.74
N SER A 33 -1.74 2.96 18.45
CA SER A 33 -2.56 4.07 18.96
C SER A 33 -3.80 4.35 18.10
N GLU A 34 -4.22 3.40 17.25
CA GLU A 34 -5.39 3.49 16.34
C GLU A 34 -5.30 4.60 15.28
N VAL A 35 -4.15 5.26 15.13
CA VAL A 35 -3.97 6.26 14.09
C VAL A 35 -3.61 5.54 12.80
N THR A 36 -4.57 5.47 11.87
CA THR A 36 -4.34 5.04 10.50
C THR A 36 -3.99 6.24 9.64
N LYS A 37 -2.88 6.17 8.91
CA LYS A 37 -2.54 7.14 7.86
C LYS A 37 -2.51 6.44 6.52
N THR A 38 -3.04 7.12 5.51
CA THR A 38 -3.08 6.62 4.12
C THR A 38 -2.31 7.57 3.22
N TRP A 39 -1.49 7.02 2.33
CA TRP A 39 -0.76 7.76 1.31
C TRP A 39 -0.90 7.10 -0.06
N TRP A 40 -0.85 7.90 -1.12
CA TRP A 40 -0.85 7.42 -2.50
C TRP A 40 0.56 7.03 -2.98
N CYS A 41 0.64 6.02 -3.84
CA CYS A 41 1.87 5.59 -4.47
C CYS A 41 1.62 4.92 -5.83
N HIS A 42 2.64 4.94 -6.69
CA HIS A 42 2.63 4.10 -7.89
C HIS A 42 2.81 2.65 -7.48
N ILE A 43 2.08 1.74 -8.13
CA ILE A 43 2.22 0.30 -7.88
C ILE A 43 3.66 -0.17 -8.07
N ALA A 44 4.35 0.28 -9.12
CA ALA A 44 5.75 -0.07 -9.38
C ALA A 44 6.69 0.37 -8.23
N CYS A 45 6.47 1.57 -7.68
CA CYS A 45 7.26 2.04 -6.55
C CYS A 45 7.00 1.24 -5.27
N PHE A 46 5.80 0.68 -5.10
CA PHE A 46 5.51 -0.22 -3.98
C PHE A 46 6.16 -1.59 -4.19
N GLU A 47 6.04 -2.17 -5.39
CA GLU A 47 6.64 -3.47 -5.73
C GLU A 47 8.17 -3.48 -5.57
N GLU A 48 8.84 -2.38 -5.94
CA GLU A 48 10.29 -2.19 -5.73
C GLU A 48 10.70 -2.27 -4.25
N ARG A 49 9.77 -1.98 -3.32
CA ARG A 49 10.02 -1.97 -1.86
C ARG A 49 9.56 -3.24 -1.17
N LEU A 50 8.81 -4.13 -1.84
CA LEU A 50 8.37 -5.40 -1.25
C LEU A 50 9.54 -6.24 -0.69
N PRO A 51 10.71 -6.33 -1.35
CA PRO A 51 11.83 -7.09 -0.82
C PRO A 51 12.45 -6.50 0.47
N ASP A 52 12.23 -5.21 0.74
CA ASP A 52 12.75 -4.52 1.92
C ASP A 52 11.84 -4.67 3.15
N LEU A 53 10.62 -5.17 2.98
CA LEU A 53 9.69 -5.37 4.09
C LEU A 53 10.09 -6.58 4.92
N PRO A 54 10.11 -6.48 6.26
CA PRO A 54 10.48 -7.61 7.12
C PRO A 54 9.49 -8.77 6.93
N GLU A 55 9.98 -10.01 6.94
CA GLU A 55 9.05 -11.15 6.98
C GLU A 55 8.15 -11.06 8.24
N PRO A 56 6.85 -11.41 8.15
CA PRO A 56 6.19 -12.20 7.11
C PRO A 56 5.33 -11.40 6.12
N TRP A 57 5.56 -10.10 5.88
CA TRP A 57 4.72 -9.31 4.95
C TRP A 57 4.72 -9.85 3.50
N ASN A 58 5.64 -10.75 3.18
CA ASN A 58 5.76 -11.52 1.94
C ASN A 58 4.98 -12.85 1.95
N VAL A 59 4.30 -13.19 3.03
CA VAL A 59 3.41 -14.36 3.16
C VAL A 59 2.13 -13.93 3.88
N TYR A 60 1.29 -13.13 3.20
CA TYR A 60 -0.10 -13.02 3.63
C TYR A 60 -0.83 -14.32 3.27
N ASP A 61 -0.99 -15.20 4.26
CA ASP A 61 -1.89 -16.34 4.17
C ASP A 61 -3.18 -15.97 4.89
N ARG A 62 -4.19 -15.58 4.10
CA ARG A 62 -5.51 -15.20 4.58
C ARG A 62 -6.11 -16.23 5.53
N ASP A 63 -5.88 -17.52 5.27
CA ASP A 63 -6.52 -18.59 6.02
C ASP A 63 -5.76 -18.83 7.35
N ALA A 64 -4.44 -18.62 7.38
CA ALA A 64 -3.63 -18.65 8.60
C ALA A 64 -3.88 -17.46 9.54
N ASP A 65 -4.00 -16.25 8.98
CA ASP A 65 -4.24 -15.03 9.77
C ASP A 65 -5.66 -14.94 10.32
N ALA A 66 -6.65 -15.47 9.58
CA ALA A 66 -8.04 -15.54 10.06
C ALA A 66 -8.20 -16.49 11.26
N ALA A 67 -7.36 -17.51 11.40
CA ALA A 67 -7.40 -18.48 12.49
C ALA A 67 -6.81 -17.95 13.81
N SER A 68 -5.99 -16.89 13.78
CA SER A 68 -5.26 -16.40 14.96
C SER A 68 -6.07 -15.45 15.86
N ASN A 69 -7.29 -15.05 15.46
CA ASN A 69 -8.18 -14.18 16.24
C ASN A 69 -9.28 -14.93 17.01
N VAL A 70 -9.12 -16.25 17.21
CA VAL A 70 -10.03 -17.06 18.02
C VAL A 70 -9.28 -17.65 19.21
N HIS A 71 -8.96 -16.82 20.21
CA HIS A 71 -8.68 -17.28 21.58
C HIS A 71 -8.96 -16.21 22.62
#